data_AF-W4ME82-F1
#
_entry.id   AF-W4ME82-F1
#
_cell.length_a   1.000
_cell.length_b   1.000
_cell.length_c   1.000
_cell.angle_alpha   90.00
_cell.angle_beta   90.00
_cell.angle_gamma   90.00
#
_symmetry.space_group_name_H-M   'P 1'
#
loop_
_entity.id
_entity.type
_entity.pdbx_description
1 polymer ?
#
loop_
_entity_poly.entity_id
_entity_poly.type
_entity_poly.pdbx_seq_one_letter_code
_entity_poly.pdbx_strand_id
1 'polypeptide(L)' 'MRVSDIPEIAQLSISEKLLLVEDLWDSIASDASNLPVPQSHKEELDRRLKNYEASPGKLLSLEELQGRIEARK' A
#
# COMPACT_ATOMS: atom_id res chain seq x y z
N MET A 1 -11.53 -17.75 3.96
CA MET A 1 -10.84 -18.08 5.23
C MET A 1 -10.79 -16.80 6.04
N ARG A 2 -11.32 -16.82 7.25
CA ARG A 2 -11.28 -15.73 8.23
C ARG A 2 -10.21 -16.06 9.27
N VAL A 3 -9.72 -15.05 9.99
CA VAL A 3 -8.80 -15.27 11.12
C VAL A 3 -9.41 -16.22 12.17
N SER A 4 -10.72 -16.16 12.37
CA SER A 4 -11.47 -17.09 13.24
C SER A 4 -11.40 -18.56 12.81
N ASP A 5 -11.08 -18.81 11.55
CA ASP A 5 -11.00 -20.16 10.98
C ASP A 5 -9.61 -20.78 11.22
N ILE A 6 -8.65 -20.02 11.80
CA ILE A 6 -7.26 -20.42 12.06
C ILE A 6 -6.93 -20.16 13.55
N PRO A 7 -7.29 -21.10 14.45
CA PRO A 7 -7.20 -20.89 15.90
C PRO A 7 -5.78 -20.59 16.39
N GLU A 8 -4.75 -21.00 15.65
CA GLU A 8 -3.33 -20.74 15.94
C GLU A 8 -3.03 -19.23 15.91
N ILE A 9 -3.66 -18.47 15.00
CA ILE A 9 -3.48 -17.02 14.92
C ILE A 9 -4.03 -16.33 16.16
N ALA A 10 -5.10 -16.86 16.77
CA ALA A 10 -5.68 -16.27 17.98
C ALA A 10 -4.71 -16.33 19.17
N GLN A 11 -3.87 -17.37 19.23
CA GLN A 11 -2.89 -17.59 20.32
C GLN A 11 -1.66 -16.68 20.23
N LEU A 12 -1.40 -16.09 19.07
CA LEU A 12 -0.26 -15.19 18.87
C LEU A 12 -0.42 -13.88 19.67
N SER A 13 0.69 -13.42 20.23
CA SER A 13 0.82 -12.06 20.74
C SER A 13 0.65 -11.03 19.62
N ILE A 14 0.49 -9.75 19.97
CA ILE A 14 0.37 -8.68 18.98
C ILE A 14 1.63 -8.61 18.11
N SER A 15 2.82 -8.74 18.70
CA SER A 15 4.08 -8.71 17.96
C SER A 15 4.20 -9.85 16.96
N GLU A 16 3.83 -11.07 17.35
CA GLU A 16 3.84 -12.23 16.44
C GLU A 16 2.80 -12.10 15.33
N LYS A 17 1.63 -11.51 15.61
CA LYS A 17 0.63 -11.20 14.58
C LYS A 17 1.17 -10.19 13.57
N LEU A 18 1.92 -9.18 14.02
CA LEU A 18 2.52 -8.19 13.13
C LEU A 18 3.59 -8.82 12.23
N LEU A 19 4.48 -9.66 12.80
CA LEU A 19 5.47 -10.40 12.03
C LEU A 19 4.82 -11.33 11.01
N LEU A 20 3.77 -12.05 11.40
CA LEU A 20 3.03 -12.92 10.48
C LEU A 20 2.38 -12.13 9.34
N VAL A 21 1.84 -10.94 9.63
CA VAL A 21 1.27 -10.05 8.59
C VAL A 21 2.36 -9.61 7.62
N GLU A 22 3.54 -9.26 8.10
CA GLU A 22 4.70 -8.89 7.28
C GLU A 22 5.15 -10.06 6.39
N ASP A 23 5.39 -11.24 6.96
CA ASP A 23 5.81 -12.44 6.21
C ASP A 23 4.78 -12.82 5.12
N LEU A 24 3.48 -12.76 5.45
CA LEU A 24 2.42 -13.01 4.49
C LEU A 24 2.39 -11.96 3.38
N TRP A 25 2.63 -10.70 3.73
CA TRP A 25 2.67 -9.61 2.77
C TRP A 25 3.83 -9.77 1.78
N ASP A 26 5.02 -10.14 2.26
CA ASP A 26 6.19 -10.42 1.44
C ASP A 26 5.96 -11.62 0.50
N SER A 27 5.31 -12.67 0.99
CA SER A 27 4.93 -13.83 0.16
C SER A 27 3.92 -13.46 -0.92
N ILE A 28 2.94 -12.60 -0.64
CA ILE A 28 2.00 -12.13 -1.65
C ILE A 28 2.73 -11.26 -2.69
N ALA A 29 3.63 -10.38 -2.23
CA ALA A 29 4.40 -9.49 -3.09
C ALA A 29 5.31 -10.27 -4.05
N SER A 30 5.90 -11.40 -3.61
CA SER A 30 6.73 -12.23 -4.49
C SER A 30 5.96 -12.83 -5.66
N ASP A 31 4.66 -13.07 -5.51
CA ASP A 31 3.78 -13.62 -6.56
C ASP A 31 2.98 -12.52 -7.31
N ALA A 32 3.20 -11.25 -7.01
CA ALA A 32 2.40 -10.13 -7.52
C ALA A 32 2.41 -10.02 -9.05
N SER A 33 3.46 -10.52 -9.71
CA SER A 33 3.57 -10.57 -11.18
C SER A 33 2.50 -11.45 -11.85
N ASN A 34 1.87 -12.36 -11.10
CA ASN A 34 0.81 -13.25 -11.58
C ASN A 34 -0.60 -12.61 -11.56
N LEU A 35 -0.76 -11.44 -10.92
CA LEU A 35 -2.02 -10.72 -10.86
C LEU A 35 -2.05 -9.61 -11.91
N PRO A 36 -2.82 -9.76 -13.01
CA PRO A 36 -2.87 -8.73 -14.03
C PRO A 36 -3.53 -7.47 -13.49
N VAL A 37 -2.85 -6.33 -13.62
CA VAL A 37 -3.43 -5.02 -13.30
C VAL A 37 -4.53 -4.70 -14.31
N PRO A 38 -5.78 -4.46 -13.88
CA PRO A 38 -6.88 -4.12 -14.76
C PRO A 38 -6.56 -2.90 -15.63
N GLN A 39 -6.97 -2.94 -16.90
CA GLN A 39 -6.71 -1.85 -17.84
C GLN A 39 -7.32 -0.52 -17.35
N SER A 40 -8.50 -0.56 -16.73
CA SER A 40 -9.16 0.62 -16.14
C SER A 40 -8.31 1.30 -15.05
N HIS A 41 -7.52 0.55 -14.29
CA HIS A 41 -6.62 1.13 -13.29
C HIS A 41 -5.45 1.86 -13.96
N LYS A 42 -4.89 1.29 -15.03
CA LYS A 42 -3.82 1.93 -15.81
C LYS A 42 -4.30 3.21 -16.46
N GLU A 43 -5.48 3.18 -17.08
CA GLU A 43 -6.10 4.35 -17.71
C GLU A 43 -6.36 5.48 -16.70
N GLU A 44 -6.81 5.13 -15.49
CA GLU A 44 -7.01 6.12 -14.43
C GLU A 44 -5.68 6.72 -13.93
N LEU A 45 -4.62 5.91 -13.82
CA LEU A 45 -3.29 6.39 -13.48
C LEU A 45 -2.75 7.35 -14.55
N ASP A 46 -2.86 6.98 -15.83
CA ASP A 46 -2.45 7.82 -16.96
C ASP A 46 -3.22 9.14 -16.98
N ARG A 47 -4.53 9.09 -16.72
CA ARG A 47 -5.38 10.30 -16.62
C ARG A 47 -4.93 11.21 -15.48
N ARG A 48 -4.65 10.66 -14.29
CA ARG A 48 -4.17 11.43 -13.14
C ARG A 48 -2.79 12.02 -13.39
N LEU A 49 -1.89 11.26 -14.02
CA LEU A 49 -0.55 11.72 -14.36
C LEU A 49 -0.60 12.89 -15.35
N LYS A 50 -1.36 12.77 -16.44
CA LYS A 50 -1.54 13.87 -17.41
C LYS A 50 -2.13 15.13 -16.77
N ASN A 51 -3.09 14.97 -15.87
CA ASN A 51 -3.67 16.10 -15.15
C ASN A 51 -2.64 16.78 -14.24
N TYR A 52 -1.78 16.00 -13.57
CA TYR A 52 -0.67 16.53 -12.78
C TYR A 52 0.36 17.25 -13.65
N GLU A 53 0.79 16.66 -14.76
CA GLU A 53 1.77 17.29 -15.66
C GLU A 53 1.24 18.61 -16.27
N ALA A 54 -0.05 18.66 -16.61
CA ALA A 54 -0.68 19.86 -17.16
C ALA A 54 -0.94 20.94 -16.09
N SER A 55 -1.23 20.53 -14.85
CA SER A 55 -1.49 21.42 -13.73
C SER A 55 -1.18 20.70 -12.40
N PRO A 56 0.05 20.84 -11.88
CA PRO A 56 0.54 20.06 -10.73
C PRO A 56 -0.33 20.15 -9.46
N GLY A 57 -1.16 21.19 -9.36
CA GLY A 57 -2.11 21.35 -8.26
C GLY A 57 -1.38 21.48 -6.91
N LYS A 58 -1.91 20.82 -5.88
CA LYS A 58 -1.32 20.76 -4.52
C LYS A 58 -0.63 19.43 -4.23
N LEU A 59 -0.26 18.67 -5.27
CA LEU A 59 0.50 17.44 -5.07
C LEU A 59 1.87 17.80 -4.51
N LEU A 60 2.37 16.93 -3.63
CA LEU A 60 3.63 17.10 -2.94
C LEU A 60 4.57 16.00 -3.41
N SER A 61 5.82 16.34 -3.65
CA SER A 61 6.88 15.34 -3.62
C SER A 61 6.93 14.65 -2.25
N LEU A 62 7.60 13.51 -2.17
CA LEU A 62 7.75 12.81 -0.90
C LEU A 62 8.48 13.70 0.13
N GLU A 63 9.49 14.44 -0.32
CA GLU A 63 10.26 15.40 0.48
C GLU A 63 9.38 16.56 0.96
N GLU A 64 8.53 17.11 0.07
CA GLU A 64 7.59 18.19 0.44
C GLU A 64 6.52 17.72 1.44
N LEU A 65 6.06 16.48 1.31
CA LEU A 65 5.14 15.85 2.25
C LEU A 65 5.81 15.66 3.62
N GLN A 66 7.03 15.11 3.64
CA GLN A 66 7.80 14.89 4.85
C GLN A 66 8.04 16.22 5.60
N GLY A 67 8.53 17.25 4.91
CA GLY A 67 8.75 18.56 5.51
C GLY A 67 7.47 19.19 6.10
N ARG A 68 6.31 18.98 5.46
CA ARG A 68 5.02 19.44 6.00
C ARG A 68 4.57 18.69 7.25
N ILE A 69 4.85 17.40 7.35
CA ILE A 69 4.52 16.59 8.53
C ILE A 69 5.41 17.01 9.70
N GLU A 70 6.71 17.23 9.44
CA GLU A 70 7.67 17.67 10.46
C GLU A 70 7.36 19.07 10.98
N ALA A 71 6.99 20.02 10.11
CA ALA A 71 6.62 21.38 10.51
C ALA A 71 5.31 21.49 11.32
N ARG A 72 4.55 20.39 11.47
CA ARG A 72 3.34 20.32 12.30
C ARG A 72 3.59 19.79 13.72
N LYS A 73 4.80 19.30 14.01
CA LYS A 73 5.23 18.94 15.37
C LYS A 73 5.74 20.18 16.10
#